data_AF-A0A2M8BNY1-F1
#
_entry.id   AF-A0A2M8BNY1-F1
#
_cell.length_a   1.000
_cell.length_b   1.000
_cell.length_c   1.000
_cell.angle_alpha   90.00
_cell.angle_beta   90.00
_cell.angle_gamma   90.00
#
_symmetry.space_group_name_H-M   'P 1'
#
loop_
_entity.id
_entity.type
_entity.pdbx_description
1 polymer ?
#
loop_
_entity_poly.entity_id
_entity_poly.type
_entity_poly.pdbx_seq_one_letter_code
_entity_poly.pdbx_strand_id
1 'polypeptide(L)'
;MKTTLDLPDEIVREMKLRAVMQGRTLRDLVTEFLRQGLGMAAPRQAPQLSPDSPIQINENGFPVFRSGDNAPAQRMTIEQLLQLEQDALHSEDMQRAGLSV
;
A
#
# COMPACT_ATOMS: atom_id res chain seq x y z
N MET A 1 21.21 -27.37 -4.20
CA MET A 1 21.22 -28.66 -3.49
C MET A 1 19.78 -29.01 -3.10
N LYS A 2 19.37 -30.29 -3.15
CA LYS A 2 18.05 -30.72 -2.65
C LYS A 2 18.20 -31.12 -1.19
N THR A 3 17.37 -30.57 -0.33
CA THR A 3 17.33 -30.88 1.11
C THR A 3 15.94 -31.35 1.49
N THR A 4 15.87 -32.19 2.51
CA THR A 4 14.61 -32.64 3.12
C THR A 4 14.53 -32.04 4.51
N LEU A 5 13.40 -31.43 4.84
CA LEU A 5 13.13 -30.80 6.13
C LEU A 5 11.80 -31.34 6.66
N ASP A 6 11.78 -31.78 7.90
CA ASP A 6 10.56 -32.16 8.59
C ASP A 6 9.88 -30.91 9.15
N LEU A 7 8.67 -30.61 8.66
CA LEU A 7 7.88 -29.45 9.05
C LEU A 7 6.50 -29.90 9.50
N PRO A 8 5.89 -29.26 10.51
CA PRO A 8 4.50 -29.53 10.87
C PRO A 8 3.55 -29.32 9.69
N ASP A 9 2.56 -30.19 9.54
CA ASP A 9 1.60 -30.16 8.42
C ASP A 9 0.87 -28.82 8.30
N GLU A 10 0.54 -28.20 9.43
CA GLU A 10 -0.10 -26.88 9.49
C GLU A 10 0.75 -25.80 8.80
N ILE A 11 2.07 -25.83 9.02
CA ILE A 11 3.00 -24.87 8.43
C ILE A 11 3.10 -25.10 6.92
N VAL A 12 3.20 -26.36 6.50
CA VAL A 12 3.26 -26.72 5.08
C VAL A 12 1.98 -26.27 4.36
N ARG A 13 0.82 -26.42 5.00
CA ARG A 13 -0.47 -25.98 4.46
C ARG A 13 -0.51 -24.46 4.26
N GLU A 14 -0.13 -23.69 5.27
CA GLU A 14 -0.09 -22.22 5.20
C GLU A 14 0.89 -21.72 4.12
N MET A 15 2.06 -22.36 4.00
CA MET A 15 3.03 -22.03 2.96
C MET A 15 2.48 -22.30 1.55
N LYS A 16 1.77 -23.41 1.35
CA LYS A 16 1.10 -23.71 0.07
C LYS A 16 0.03 -22.69 -0.26
N LEU A 17 -0.82 -22.34 0.72
CA LEU A 17 -1.87 -21.34 0.53
C LEU A 17 -1.28 -19.99 0.10
N ARG A 18 -0.24 -19.53 0.81
CA ARG A 18 0.43 -18.27 0.50
C ARG A 18 1.11 -18.29 -0.88
N ALA A 19 1.69 -19.42 -1.29
CA ALA A 19 2.28 -19.58 -2.61
C ALA A 19 1.22 -19.42 -3.71
N VAL A 20 0.04 -20.03 -3.54
CA VAL A 20 -1.10 -19.88 -4.46
C VAL A 20 -1.58 -18.44 -4.53
N MET A 21 -1.80 -17.79 -3.38
CA MET A 21 -2.28 -16.39 -3.32
C MET A 21 -1.32 -15.40 -4.00
N GLN A 22 -0.01 -15.67 -3.96
CA GLN A 22 1.00 -14.81 -4.57
C GLN A 22 1.34 -15.21 -6.02
N GLY A 23 0.74 -16.29 -6.55
CA GLY A 23 1.04 -16.79 -7.89
C GLY A 23 2.50 -17.26 -8.06
N ARG A 24 3.12 -17.78 -7.00
CA ARG A 24 4.54 -18.19 -6.97
C ARG A 24 4.69 -19.65 -6.59
N THR A 25 5.83 -20.26 -6.91
CA THR A 25 6.10 -21.65 -6.51
C THR A 25 6.40 -21.74 -5.01
N LEU A 26 6.01 -22.86 -4.39
CA LEU A 26 6.31 -23.12 -2.98
C LEU A 26 7.83 -23.07 -2.72
N ARG A 27 8.64 -23.56 -3.66
CA ARG A 27 10.10 -23.54 -3.58
C ARG A 27 10.66 -22.12 -3.47
N ASP A 28 10.17 -21.19 -4.29
CA ASP A 28 10.63 -19.80 -4.27
C ASP A 28 10.25 -19.12 -2.97
N LEU A 29 9.02 -19.37 -2.49
CA LEU A 29 8.53 -18.86 -1.22
C LEU A 29 9.39 -19.35 -0.04
N VAL A 30 9.68 -20.65 0.02
CA VAL A 30 10.54 -21.25 1.06
C VAL A 30 11.93 -20.65 1.01
N THR A 31 12.50 -20.49 -0.19
CA THR A 31 13.84 -19.93 -0.38
C THR A 31 13.91 -18.48 0.12
N GLU A 32 12.87 -17.68 -0.16
CA GLU A 32 12.78 -16.30 0.33
C GLU A 32 12.67 -16.26 1.86
N PHE A 33 11.82 -17.10 2.47
CA PHE A 33 11.70 -17.15 3.93
C PHE A 33 12.97 -17.61 4.62
N LEU A 34 13.68 -18.59 4.07
CA LEU A 34 14.98 -19.00 4.60
C LEU A 34 16.01 -17.87 4.50
N ARG A 35 16.05 -17.13 3.38
CA ARG A 35 16.93 -15.95 3.26
C ARG A 35 16.58 -14.87 4.27
N GLN A 36 15.29 -14.60 4.49
CA GLN A 36 14.84 -13.64 5.50
C GLN A 36 15.22 -14.07 6.92
N GLY A 37 14.99 -15.34 7.27
CA GLY A 37 15.35 -15.88 8.59
C GLY A 37 16.85 -15.91 8.86
N LEU A 38 17.66 -16.06 7.81
CA LEU A 38 19.13 -16.00 7.90
C LEU A 38 19.70 -14.57 7.82
N GLY A 39 18.84 -13.54 7.77
CA GLY A 39 19.28 -12.14 7.61
C GLY A 39 19.97 -11.84 6.26
N MET A 40 19.81 -12.74 5.28
CA MET A 40 20.37 -12.60 3.93
C MET A 40 19.44 -11.85 2.98
N ALA A 41 18.19 -11.64 3.38
CA ALA A 41 17.29 -10.75 2.66
C ALA A 41 17.72 -9.31 2.94
N ALA A 42 17.92 -8.53 1.87
CA ALA A 42 17.96 -7.08 2.04
C ALA A 42 16.69 -6.66 2.81
N PRO A 43 16.79 -5.75 3.79
CA PRO A 43 15.60 -5.22 4.44
C PRO A 43 14.65 -4.81 3.32
N ARG A 44 13.39 -5.29 3.38
CA ARG A 44 12.36 -4.89 2.41
C ARG A 44 12.26 -3.40 2.54
N GLN A 45 12.96 -2.69 1.66
CA GLN A 45 12.98 -1.24 1.65
C GLN A 45 11.52 -0.85 1.49
N ALA A 46 10.99 -0.10 2.45
CA ALA A 46 9.73 0.58 2.25
C ALA A 46 9.84 1.26 0.88
N PRO A 47 8.82 1.15 0.00
CA PRO A 47 8.85 1.80 -1.29
C PRO A 47 9.25 3.25 -1.05
N GLN A 48 10.42 3.64 -1.56
CA GLN A 48 10.89 5.01 -1.43
C GLN A 48 9.94 5.84 -2.28
N LEU A 49 9.03 6.54 -1.60
CA LEU A 49 8.17 7.52 -2.23
C LEU A 49 9.10 8.51 -2.91
N SER A 50 8.90 8.73 -4.22
CA SER A 50 9.64 9.74 -4.95
C SER A 50 9.50 11.10 -4.25
N PRO A 51 10.52 11.98 -4.27
CA PRO A 51 10.43 13.30 -3.65
C PRO A 51 9.20 14.10 -4.13
N ASP A 52 8.78 13.85 -5.38
CA ASP A 52 7.60 14.47 -6.00
C ASP A 52 6.28 13.73 -5.71
N SER A 53 6.30 12.68 -4.87
CA SER A 53 5.10 11.95 -4.45
C SER A 53 4.23 12.85 -3.56
N PRO A 54 2.92 12.96 -3.84
CA PRO A 54 1.99 13.64 -2.93
C PRO A 54 1.81 12.87 -1.62
N ILE A 55 2.22 11.60 -1.57
CA ILE A 55 2.18 10.75 -0.38
C ILE A 55 3.53 10.83 0.34
N GLN A 56 3.50 11.08 1.65
CA GLN A 56 4.65 11.13 2.55
C GLN A 56 4.37 10.33 3.82
N ILE A 57 5.41 9.91 4.55
CA ILE A 57 5.27 9.29 5.87
C ILE A 57 5.41 10.38 6.94
N ASN A 58 4.44 10.50 7.85
CA ASN A 58 4.52 11.45 8.95
C ASN A 58 5.41 10.93 10.10
N GLU A 59 5.63 11.78 11.11
CA GLU A 59 6.48 11.46 12.28
C GLU A 59 6.01 10.21 13.06
N ASN A 60 4.72 9.89 12.95
CA ASN A 60 4.09 8.72 13.59
C ASN A 60 4.15 7.45 12.72
N GLY A 61 4.78 7.51 11.53
CA GLY A 61 4.90 6.37 10.62
C GLY A 61 3.68 6.13 9.73
N PHE A 62 2.71 7.05 9.68
CA PHE A 62 1.52 6.92 8.84
C PHE A 62 1.67 7.59 7.47
N PRO A 63 1.14 7.00 6.38
CA PRO A 63 1.07 7.66 5.09
C PRO A 63 0.07 8.81 5.12
N VAL A 64 0.50 9.99 4.69
CA VAL A 64 -0.31 11.20 4.59
C VAL A 64 -0.17 11.80 3.19
N PHE A 65 -1.27 12.35 2.66
CA PHE A 65 -1.23 13.18 1.46
C PHE A 65 -0.90 14.62 1.88
N ARG A 66 0.20 15.17 1.35
CA ARG A 66 0.53 16.59 1.57
C ARG A 66 0.23 17.37 0.30
N SER A 67 -0.67 18.33 0.42
CA SER A 67 -0.92 19.34 -0.61
C SER A 67 0.35 20.15 -0.84
N GLY A 68 0.67 20.43 -2.10
CA GLY A 68 1.82 21.28 -2.45
C GLY A 68 1.65 22.73 -1.97
N ASP A 69 2.77 23.47 -1.91
CA ASP A 69 2.87 24.83 -1.36
C ASP A 69 1.97 25.87 -2.07
N ASN A 70 1.53 25.58 -3.29
CA ASN A 70 0.67 26.45 -4.09
C ASN A 70 -0.78 25.94 -4.21
N ALA A 71 -1.19 24.97 -3.39
CA ALA A 71 -2.54 24.46 -3.43
C ALA A 71 -3.56 25.59 -3.13
N PRO A 72 -4.60 25.77 -3.96
CA PRO A 72 -5.62 26.82 -3.76
C PRO A 72 -6.22 26.80 -2.35
N ALA A 73 -6.39 25.60 -1.78
CA ALA A 73 -6.89 25.37 -0.43
C ALA A 73 -6.11 26.14 0.67
N GLN A 74 -4.83 26.46 0.47
CA GLN A 74 -4.05 27.23 1.45
C GLN A 74 -4.50 28.68 1.61
N ARG A 75 -5.24 29.22 0.62
CA ARG A 75 -5.71 30.61 0.60
C ARG A 75 -7.23 30.73 0.74
N MET A 76 -7.92 29.61 0.94
CA MET A 76 -9.37 29.55 1.09
C MET A 76 -9.78 29.76 2.55
N THR A 77 -10.94 30.39 2.76
CA THR A 77 -11.60 30.40 4.07
C THR A 77 -12.17 29.02 4.38
N ILE A 78 -12.52 28.77 5.66
CA ILE A 78 -13.17 27.52 6.06
C ILE A 78 -14.48 27.31 5.28
N GLU A 79 -15.28 28.36 5.10
CA GLU A 79 -16.53 28.29 4.33
C GLU A 79 -16.28 27.90 2.86
N GLN A 80 -15.24 28.47 2.24
CA GLN A 80 -14.85 28.12 0.87
C GLN A 80 -14.36 26.67 0.76
N LEU A 81 -13.63 26.17 1.76
CA LEU A 81 -13.18 24.78 1.81
C LEU A 81 -14.37 23.82 1.96
N LEU A 82 -15.32 24.13 2.84
CA LEU A 82 -16.53 23.33 3.01
C LEU A 82 -17.38 23.32 1.73
N GLN A 83 -17.52 24.47 1.06
CA GLN A 83 -18.23 24.52 -0.22
C GLN A 83 -17.55 23.67 -1.29
N LEU A 84 -16.22 23.75 -1.41
CA LEU A 84 -15.45 22.95 -2.34
C LEU A 84 -15.62 21.44 -2.08
N GLU A 85 -15.64 21.02 -0.82
CA GLU A 85 -15.92 19.63 -0.43
C GLU A 85 -17.32 19.20 -0.88
N GLN A 86 -18.35 20.00 -0.58
CA GLN A 86 -19.73 19.68 -0.96
C GLN A 86 -19.90 19.59 -2.48
N ASP A 87 -19.31 20.52 -3.22
CA ASP A 87 -19.36 20.53 -4.69
C ASP A 87 -18.67 19.29 -5.28
N ALA A 88 -17.50 18.91 -4.75
CA ALA A 88 -16.77 17.73 -5.19
C ALA A 88 -17.56 16.44 -4.92
N LEU A 89 -18.11 16.28 -3.71
CA LEU A 89 -18.92 15.12 -3.34
C LEU A 89 -20.17 15.02 -4.21
N HIS A 90 -20.88 16.14 -4.40
CA HIS A 90 -22.08 16.19 -5.23
C HIS A 90 -21.77 15.79 -6.68
N SER A 91 -20.67 16.32 -7.25
CA SER A 91 -20.26 15.99 -8.61
C SER A 91 -19.96 14.49 -8.79
N GLU A 92 -19.32 13.87 -7.80
CA GLU A 92 -19.02 12.44 -7.83
C GLU A 92 -20.29 11.59 -7.71
N ASP A 93 -21.21 11.98 -6.82
CA ASP A 93 -22.49 11.30 -6.65
C ASP A 93 -23.33 11.35 -7.93
N MET A 94 -23.39 12.52 -8.59
CA MET A 94 -24.07 12.68 -9.88
C MET A 94 -23.44 11.79 -10.95
N GLN A 95 -22.12 11.75 -11.04
CA GLN A 95 -21.41 10.87 -11.96
C GLN A 95 -21.71 9.39 -11.69
N ARG A 96 -21.71 8.96 -10.43
CA ARG A 96 -22.02 7.58 -10.02
C ARG A 96 -23.47 7.20 -10.30
N ALA A 97 -24.39 8.16 -10.20
CA ALA A 97 -25.79 8.01 -10.58
C ALA A 97 -26.01 8.02 -12.10
N GLY A 98 -24.96 8.28 -12.91
CA GLY A 98 -25.07 8.40 -14.37
C GLY A 98 -25.81 9.66 -14.81
N LEU A 99 -25.89 10.67 -13.95
CA LEU A 99 -26.51 11.96 -14.23
C LEU A 99 -25.42 12.93 -14.70
N SER A 100 -25.76 13.80 -15.65
CA SER A 100 -24.83 14.84 -16.10
C SER A 100 -24.57 15.84 -14.97
N VAL A 101 -23.29 16.14 -14.76
CA VAL A 101 -22.79 17.19 -13.86
C VAL A 101 -22.82 18.53 -14.57
#